data_AF-A0A926A6D8-F1
#
_entry.id   AF-A0A926A6D8-F1
#
_cell.length_a   1.000
_cell.length_b   1.000
_cell.length_c   1.000
_cell.angle_alpha   90.00
_cell.angle_beta   90.00
_cell.angle_gamma   90.00
#
_symmetry.space_group_name_H-M   'P 1'
#
loop_
_entity.id
_entity.type
_entity.pdbx_description
1 polymer ?
#
loop_
_entity_poly.entity_id
_entity_poly.type
_entity_poly.pdbx_seq_one_letter_code
_entity_poly.pdbx_strand_id
1 'polypeptide(L)' 'MSSPHRSARVVLITGAAGGVGSVLVDRFLANGDTVIATDTGPEVLDT' A
#
# COMPACT_ATOMS: atom_id res chain seq x y z
N MET A 1 -12.91 24.21 0.84
CA MET A 1 -12.74 23.73 2.23
C MET A 1 -12.23 22.31 2.17
N SER A 2 -11.01 22.05 2.67
CA SER A 2 -10.49 20.67 2.77
C SER A 2 -11.08 20.00 4.01
N SER A 3 -11.63 18.80 3.89
CA SER A 3 -12.19 18.04 5.02
C SER A 3 -11.10 17.72 6.07
N PRO A 4 -11.39 17.83 7.38
CA PRO A 4 -10.40 17.76 8.46
C PRO A 4 -9.88 16.33 8.78
N HIS A 5 -10.02 15.40 7.83
CA HIS A 5 -9.82 13.97 8.05
C HIS A 5 -8.59 13.42 7.33
N ARG A 6 -7.66 14.28 6.90
CA ARG A 6 -6.33 13.82 6.45
C ARG A 6 -5.44 13.43 7.64
N SER A 7 -6.00 12.63 8.54
CA SER A 7 -5.21 11.74 9.38
C SER A 7 -4.35 10.91 8.42
N ALA A 8 -3.06 10.75 8.68
CA ALA A 8 -2.16 9.96 7.84
C ALA A 8 -2.81 8.60 7.55
N ARG A 9 -3.22 8.37 6.29
CA ARG A 9 -3.99 7.19 5.92
C ARG A 9 -3.06 5.98 5.92
N VAL A 10 -3.52 4.90 6.54
CA VAL A 10 -2.84 3.61 6.53
C VAL A 10 -3.64 2.66 5.63
N VAL A 11 -2.98 2.00 4.69
CA VAL A 11 -3.57 1.11 3.69
C VAL A 11 -2.97 -0.28 3.82
N LEU A 12 -3.81 -1.31 3.96
CA LEU A 12 -3.39 -2.72 3.91
C LEU A 12 -3.65 -3.28 2.51
N ILE A 13 -2.63 -3.84 1.87
CA ILE A 13 -2.74 -4.52 0.58
C ILE A 13 -2.28 -5.97 0.75
N THR A 14 -3.17 -6.91 0.43
CA THR A 14 -2.89 -8.35 0.37
C THR A 14 -2.58 -8.76 -1.07
N GLY A 15 -1.68 -9.73 -1.28
CA GLY A 15 -1.22 -10.09 -2.62
C GLY A 15 -0.34 -8.99 -3.23
N ALA A 16 0.44 -8.30 -2.39
CA ALA A 16 1.15 -7.09 -2.72
C ALA A 16 2.39 -7.29 -3.60
N ALA A 17 2.93 -8.51 -3.66
CA ALA A 17 4.19 -8.81 -4.34
C ALA A 17 4.10 -8.75 -5.87
N GLY A 18 2.90 -8.86 -6.45
CA GLY A 18 2.78 -8.99 -7.89
C GLY A 18 1.43 -8.62 -8.47
N GLY A 19 1.35 -8.69 -9.80
CA GLY A 19 0.14 -8.39 -10.57
C GLY A 19 -0.42 -7.00 -10.25
N VAL A 20 -1.71 -6.95 -9.90
CA VAL A 20 -2.39 -5.68 -9.54
C VAL A 20 -1.97 -5.19 -8.16
N GLY A 21 -1.59 -6.08 -7.24
CA GLY A 21 -1.24 -5.70 -5.87
C GLY A 21 -0.03 -4.77 -5.82
N SER A 22 1.03 -5.05 -6.58
CA SER A 22 2.21 -4.19 -6.66
C SER A 22 1.90 -2.81 -7.24
N VAL A 23 1.08 -2.75 -8.30
CA VAL A 23 0.62 -1.48 -8.89
C VAL A 23 -0.18 -0.64 -7.88
N LEU A 24 -1.00 -1.28 -7.04
CA LEU A 24 -1.74 -0.58 -5.99
C LEU A 24 -0.79 -0.07 -4.90
N VAL A 25 0.21 -0.85 -4.48
CA VAL A 25 1.23 -0.41 -3.52
C VAL A 25 1.90 0.88 -4.02
N ASP A 26 2.42 0.87 -5.24
CA ASP A 26 3.05 2.05 -5.86
C ASP A 26 2.11 3.26 -5.89
N ARG A 27 0.85 3.03 -6.23
CA ARG A 27 -0.15 4.10 -6.31
C ARG A 27 -0.43 4.75 -4.97
N PHE A 28 -0.55 3.99 -3.89
CA PHE A 28 -0.83 4.53 -2.55
C PHE A 28 0.42 5.18 -1.94
N LEU A 29 1.61 4.60 -2.16
CA LEU A 29 2.87 5.24 -1.79
C LEU A 29 3.04 6.60 -2.49
N ALA A 30 2.75 6.68 -3.79
CA ALA A 30 2.82 7.93 -4.56
C ALA A 30 1.81 9.00 -4.06
N ASN A 31 0.76 8.61 -3.36
CA ASN A 31 -0.21 9.54 -2.74
C ASN A 31 0.23 10.01 -1.35
N GLY A 32 1.35 9.50 -0.82
CA GLY A 32 1.84 9.80 0.53
C GLY A 32 1.15 9.00 1.64
N ASP A 33 0.48 7.90 1.29
CA ASP A 33 -0.15 7.01 2.26
C ASP A 33 0.89 6.05 2.86
N THR A 34 0.68 5.63 4.12
CA THR A 34 1.45 4.54 4.72
C THR A 34 0.87 3.22 4.26
N VAL A 35 1.69 2.37 3.62
CA VAL A 35 1.23 1.08 3.09
C VAL A 35 1.80 -0.08 3.90
N ILE A 36 0.92 -0.97 4.36
CA ILE A 36 1.26 -2.28 4.89
C ILE A 36 1.01 -3.29 3.77
N ALA A 37 2.09 -3.79 3.18
CA ALA A 37 2.06 -4.79 2.12
C ALA A 37 2.18 -6.20 2.71
N THR A 38 1.25 -7.10 2.35
CA THR A 38 1.29 -8.50 2.75
C THR A 38 1.11 -9.42 1.54
N ASP A 39 1.75 -10.57 1.60
CA ASP A 39 1.59 -11.64 0.62
C ASP A 39 1.72 -13.00 1.33
N THR A 40 1.65 -14.10 0.58
CA THR A 40 1.62 -15.46 1.12
C THR A 40 2.89 -15.86 1.89
N GLY A 41 4.00 -15.15 1.69
CA GLY A 41 5.27 -15.38 2.38
C GLY A 41 6.23 -14.20 2.25
N PRO A 42 7.24 -14.10 3.12
CA PRO A 42 8.23 -13.03 3.05
C PRO A 42 9.07 -13.06 1.76
N GLU A 43 9.27 -14.24 1.15
CA GLU A 43 10.12 -14.45 -0.02
C GLU A 43 9.63 -13.78 -1.31
N VAL A 44 8.35 -13.39 -1.36
CA VAL A 44 7.76 -12.71 -2.52
C VAL A 44 7.75 -11.19 -2.35
N LEU A 45 7.97 -10.68 -1.13
CA LEU A 45 8.09 -9.24 -0.90
C LEU A 45 9.56 -8.85 -1.11
N ASP A 46 9.92 -8.48 -2.35
CA ASP A 46 11.22 -7.85 -2.61
C ASP A 46 11.27 -6.50 -1.86
N THR A 47 12.25 -6.34 -0.96
CA THR A 47 12.57 -5.08 -0.26
C THR A 47 13.83 -4.45 -0.81
#